data_AF-A0A5B8HBX3-F1
#
_entry.id   AF-A0A5B8HBX3-F1
#
_cell.length_a   1.000
_cell.length_b   1.000
_cell.length_c   1.000
_cell.angle_alpha   90.00
_cell.angle_beta   90.00
_cell.angle_gamma   90.00
#
_symmetry.space_group_name_H-M   'P 1'
#
loop_
_entity.id
_entity.type
_entity.pdbx_description
1 polymer ?
#
loop_
_entity_poly.entity_id
_entity_poly.type
_entity_poly.pdbx_seq_one_letter_code
_entity_poly.pdbx_strand_id
1 'polypeptide(L)'
;VKLNFRQEDKLALAGTIQFGPAIHAAKVALAGHFAGVVVPQAKPLSAGEVLGCTAPSMPHGSADAVVFVADGRFHLEAFMIANPGIKAFRYDPYSKVLSLEEYDHLGMREARRKVIERAGGIGKHWGVVLGTLGRQGNPKVLAHVEERLAAREVNYSVFLISELSPAKIALFEDSVDVWVQIACPRLSIDWGEAFTKPLLTPYEAEVALGFVNPWWSKTCSSCACKEVNKC
;
A
#
# COMPACT_ATOMS: atom_id res chain seq x y z
N VAL A 1 -2.46 26.71 4.97
CA VAL A 1 -3.74 26.11 4.49
C VAL A 1 -4.66 27.14 3.85
N LYS A 2 -5.33 28.06 4.57
CA LYS A 2 -6.28 29.04 3.97
C LYS A 2 -5.73 29.85 2.78
N LEU A 3 -4.43 30.15 2.76
CA LEU A 3 -3.77 30.88 1.68
C LEU A 3 -3.33 30.00 0.49
N ASN A 4 -3.40 28.67 0.60
CA ASN A 4 -2.83 27.71 -0.37
C ASN A 4 -3.91 26.94 -1.14
N PHE A 5 -5.16 26.97 -0.66
CA PHE A 5 -6.29 26.24 -1.23
C PHE A 5 -7.45 27.21 -1.44
N ARG A 6 -8.32 26.90 -2.39
CA ARG A 6 -9.50 27.72 -2.70
C ARG A 6 -10.66 27.28 -1.83
N GLN A 7 -11.64 28.16 -1.60
CA GLN A 7 -12.77 27.86 -0.69
C GLN A 7 -13.66 26.73 -1.22
N GLU A 8 -13.70 26.53 -2.54
CA GLU A 8 -14.44 25.45 -3.18
C GLU A 8 -13.78 24.06 -3.04
N ASP A 9 -12.51 23.99 -2.60
CA ASP A 9 -11.79 22.73 -2.49
C ASP A 9 -12.31 21.91 -1.28
N LYS A 10 -12.37 20.58 -1.45
CA LYS A 10 -12.64 19.60 -0.37
C LYS A 10 -11.32 19.05 0.14
N LEU A 11 -11.05 19.22 1.44
CA LEU A 11 -9.78 18.84 2.06
C LEU A 11 -9.92 17.63 2.97
N ALA A 12 -9.01 16.67 2.84
CA ALA A 12 -8.75 15.66 3.85
C ALA A 12 -7.62 16.11 4.77
N LEU A 13 -7.72 15.84 6.07
CA LEU A 13 -6.64 16.05 7.04
C LEU A 13 -6.23 14.72 7.65
N ALA A 14 -4.95 14.39 7.56
CA ALA A 14 -4.38 13.15 8.07
C ALA A 14 -2.94 13.37 8.56
N GLY A 15 -2.32 12.38 9.18
CA GLY A 15 -0.94 12.45 9.64
C GLY A 15 -0.53 11.23 10.47
N THR A 16 0.61 11.35 11.14
CA THR A 16 1.06 10.35 12.11
C THR A 16 0.38 10.55 13.47
N ILE A 17 0.38 9.50 14.30
CA ILE A 17 -0.30 9.49 15.60
C ILE A 17 0.12 10.65 16.52
N GLN A 18 1.37 11.10 16.43
CA GLN A 18 1.92 12.20 17.23
C GLN A 18 1.20 13.54 16.98
N PHE A 19 0.58 13.71 15.80
CA PHE A 19 -0.08 14.94 15.40
C PHE A 19 -1.62 14.86 15.42
N GLY A 20 -2.20 13.77 15.94
CA GLY A 20 -3.65 13.57 16.04
C GLY A 20 -4.40 14.76 16.63
N PRO A 21 -4.02 15.30 17.82
CA PRO A 21 -4.67 16.46 18.40
C PRO A 21 -4.65 17.70 17.49
N ALA A 22 -3.52 17.96 16.79
CA ALA A 22 -3.38 19.08 15.88
C ALA A 22 -4.26 18.93 14.63
N ILE A 23 -4.38 17.72 14.08
CA ILE A 23 -5.26 17.40 12.95
C ILE A 23 -6.73 17.70 13.32
N HIS A 24 -7.17 17.26 14.51
CA HIS A 24 -8.53 17.51 14.97
C HIS A 24 -8.79 19.00 15.26
N ALA A 25 -7.83 19.71 15.86
CA ALA A 25 -7.91 21.15 16.05
C ALA A 25 -8.00 21.91 14.70
N ALA A 26 -7.20 21.48 13.71
CA ALA A 26 -7.24 22.05 12.36
C ALA A 26 -8.59 21.80 11.68
N LYS A 27 -9.20 20.62 11.83
CA LYS A 27 -10.57 20.37 11.33
C LYS A 27 -11.57 21.39 11.86
N VAL A 28 -11.55 21.67 13.16
CA VAL A 28 -12.45 22.65 13.79
C VAL A 28 -12.15 24.06 13.29
N ALA A 29 -10.88 24.47 13.23
CA ALA A 29 -10.47 25.81 12.81
C ALA A 29 -10.73 26.11 11.31
N LEU A 30 -10.82 25.08 10.48
CA LEU A 30 -11.08 25.16 9.05
C LEU A 30 -12.55 24.87 8.70
N ALA A 31 -13.38 24.51 9.68
CA ALA A 31 -14.79 24.25 9.48
C ALA A 31 -15.50 25.51 8.91
N GLY A 32 -16.30 25.31 7.86
CA GLY A 32 -17.03 26.38 7.18
C GLY A 32 -16.19 27.29 6.28
N HIS A 33 -14.86 27.12 6.21
CA HIS A 33 -14.01 27.89 5.30
C HIS A 33 -13.85 27.24 3.92
N PHE A 34 -13.97 25.92 3.86
CA PHE A 34 -13.83 25.11 2.65
C PHE A 34 -15.12 24.34 2.36
N ALA A 35 -15.35 23.93 1.11
CA ALA A 35 -16.53 23.16 0.70
C ALA A 35 -16.71 21.86 1.50
N GLY A 36 -15.60 21.28 1.98
CA GLY A 36 -15.63 20.18 2.93
C GLY A 36 -14.28 19.97 3.60
N VAL A 37 -14.28 19.62 4.90
CA VAL A 37 -13.08 19.22 5.63
C VAL A 37 -13.34 17.90 6.35
N VAL A 38 -12.64 16.86 5.93
CA VAL A 38 -12.80 15.50 6.46
C VAL A 38 -11.52 15.02 7.14
N VAL A 39 -11.69 14.16 8.14
CA VAL A 39 -10.59 13.46 8.82
C VAL A 39 -10.86 11.97 8.63
N PRO A 40 -10.27 11.32 7.62
CA PRO A 40 -10.60 9.95 7.26
C PRO A 40 -10.04 8.95 8.27
N GLN A 41 -10.61 7.74 8.31
CA GLN A 41 -10.22 6.73 9.28
C GLN A 41 -10.16 5.34 8.64
N ALA A 42 -9.05 4.63 8.86
CA ALA A 42 -8.94 3.19 8.63
C ALA A 42 -8.94 2.49 9.98
N LYS A 43 -9.99 1.72 10.30
CA LYS A 43 -10.03 0.97 11.55
C LYS A 43 -8.92 -0.10 11.57
N PRO A 44 -8.27 -0.34 12.72
CA PRO A 44 -8.60 0.15 14.06
C PRO A 44 -7.93 1.49 14.46
N LEU A 45 -7.27 2.19 13.54
CA LEU A 45 -6.54 3.43 13.84
C LEU A 45 -7.50 4.56 14.23
N SER A 46 -6.97 5.57 14.92
CA SER A 46 -7.70 6.79 15.22
C SER A 46 -8.02 7.57 13.94
N ALA A 47 -9.07 8.39 13.96
CA ALA A 47 -9.40 9.23 12.81
C ALA A 47 -8.24 10.19 12.50
N GLY A 48 -7.83 10.26 11.23
CA GLY A 48 -6.70 11.05 10.77
C GLY A 48 -5.34 10.36 10.89
N GLU A 49 -5.25 9.23 11.60
CA GLU A 49 -4.01 8.47 11.74
C GLU A 49 -3.76 7.58 10.51
N VAL A 50 -2.52 7.58 10.03
CA VAL A 50 -2.04 6.70 8.96
C VAL A 50 -0.76 6.00 9.39
N LEU A 51 -0.73 4.67 9.21
CA LEU A 51 0.47 3.84 9.35
C LEU A 51 1.02 3.46 7.96
N GLY A 52 2.29 3.08 7.89
CA GLY A 52 2.92 2.69 6.62
C GLY A 52 2.23 1.50 5.95
N CYS A 53 1.58 0.63 6.72
CA CYS A 53 0.84 -0.54 6.25
C CYS A 53 -0.69 -0.36 6.27
N THR A 54 -1.22 0.74 6.81
CA THR A 54 -2.66 0.95 7.00
C THR A 54 -3.00 2.41 6.74
N ALA A 55 -3.68 2.66 5.63
CA ALA A 55 -4.17 3.98 5.24
C ALA A 55 -5.67 3.90 4.88
N PRO A 56 -6.44 4.98 5.13
CA PRO A 56 -7.83 5.04 4.68
C PRO A 56 -7.92 5.11 3.16
N SER A 57 -8.90 4.42 2.59
CA SER A 57 -9.30 4.60 1.18
C SER A 57 -10.51 5.53 1.11
N MET A 58 -10.40 6.55 0.29
CA MET A 58 -11.38 7.61 0.11
C MET A 58 -12.17 7.36 -1.18
N PRO A 59 -13.51 7.53 -1.18
CA PRO A 59 -14.29 7.48 -2.41
C PRO A 59 -13.79 8.51 -3.44
N HIS A 60 -13.81 8.17 -4.73
CA HIS A 60 -13.42 9.10 -5.78
C HIS A 60 -14.22 10.41 -5.72
N GLY A 61 -13.53 11.55 -5.78
CA GLY A 61 -14.14 12.89 -5.74
C GLY A 61 -14.61 13.34 -4.34
N SER A 62 -14.33 12.57 -3.29
CA SER A 62 -14.66 12.95 -1.90
C SER A 62 -13.71 14.00 -1.30
N ALA A 63 -12.49 14.11 -1.82
CA ALA A 63 -11.54 15.16 -1.49
C ALA A 63 -10.69 15.51 -2.73
N ASP A 64 -10.33 16.78 -2.86
CA ASP A 64 -9.48 17.30 -3.93
C ASP A 64 -7.99 17.25 -3.53
N ALA A 65 -7.72 17.44 -2.23
CA ALA A 65 -6.38 17.37 -1.66
C ALA A 65 -6.40 16.82 -0.22
N VAL A 66 -5.27 16.25 0.20
CA VAL A 66 -4.97 15.95 1.60
C VAL A 66 -3.89 16.92 2.10
N VAL A 67 -4.08 17.45 3.31
CA VAL A 67 -3.00 18.08 4.09
C VAL A 67 -2.57 17.07 5.15
N PHE A 68 -1.39 16.50 4.95
CA PHE A 68 -0.82 15.44 5.75
C PHE A 68 0.24 16.00 6.70
N VAL A 69 0.02 15.90 8.01
CA VAL A 69 0.95 16.44 9.02
C VAL A 69 1.96 15.36 9.39
N ALA A 70 3.21 15.51 8.94
CA ALA A 70 4.31 14.60 9.24
C ALA A 70 5.68 15.20 8.91
N ASP A 71 6.70 14.75 9.61
CA ASP A 71 8.12 15.05 9.39
C ASP A 71 8.79 14.17 8.32
N GLY A 72 8.14 13.06 7.91
CA GLY A 72 8.61 12.14 6.87
C GLY A 72 7.55 11.77 5.83
N ARG A 73 7.98 11.08 4.76
CA ARG A 73 7.13 10.70 3.62
C ARG A 73 6.51 9.30 3.73
N PHE A 74 7.11 8.39 4.48
CA PHE A 74 6.72 6.96 4.51
C PHE A 74 5.22 6.73 4.79
N HIS A 75 4.64 7.45 5.75
CA HIS A 75 3.21 7.36 6.07
C HIS A 75 2.32 8.03 5.03
N LEU A 76 2.75 9.17 4.49
CA LEU A 76 2.06 9.86 3.41
C LEU A 76 2.02 9.01 2.14
N GLU A 77 3.10 8.31 1.81
CA GLU A 77 3.15 7.39 0.68
C GLU A 77 2.10 6.29 0.80
N ALA A 78 1.86 5.75 2.00
CA ALA A 78 0.78 4.78 2.20
C ALA A 78 -0.60 5.38 1.87
N PHE A 79 -0.83 6.65 2.23
CA PHE A 79 -2.03 7.38 1.84
C PHE A 79 -2.09 7.62 0.33
N MET A 80 -0.99 8.01 -0.31
CA MET A 80 -0.91 8.23 -1.76
C MET A 80 -1.18 6.93 -2.53
N ILE A 81 -0.55 5.81 -2.14
CA ILE A 81 -0.79 4.47 -2.68
C ILE A 81 -2.28 4.11 -2.64
N ALA A 82 -2.96 4.37 -1.52
CA ALA A 82 -4.38 4.08 -1.35
C ALA A 82 -5.31 5.07 -2.07
N ASN A 83 -4.83 6.25 -2.45
CA ASN A 83 -5.63 7.35 -2.97
C ASN A 83 -4.93 8.10 -4.12
N PRO A 84 -4.61 7.44 -5.26
CA PRO A 84 -3.83 8.02 -6.36
C PRO A 84 -4.42 9.27 -7.00
N GLY A 85 -5.73 9.51 -6.83
CA GLY A 85 -6.43 10.66 -7.41
C GLY A 85 -6.49 11.91 -6.52
N ILE A 86 -5.94 11.86 -5.29
CA ILE A 86 -6.00 12.98 -4.34
C ILE A 86 -4.64 13.67 -4.28
N LYS A 87 -4.59 15.00 -4.47
CA LYS A 87 -3.33 15.76 -4.36
C LYS A 87 -2.80 15.71 -2.92
N ALA A 88 -1.54 15.35 -2.75
CA ALA A 88 -0.96 15.12 -1.44
C ALA A 88 -0.04 16.26 -1.02
N PHE A 89 -0.42 17.02 0.01
CA PHE A 89 0.45 18.04 0.59
C PHE A 89 0.98 17.58 1.94
N ARG A 90 2.29 17.62 2.14
CA ARG A 90 2.93 17.34 3.43
C ARG A 90 3.20 18.65 4.16
N TYR A 91 2.69 18.78 5.37
CA TYR A 91 3.09 19.82 6.29
C TYR A 91 4.04 19.24 7.34
N ASP A 92 5.29 19.68 7.32
CA ASP A 92 6.26 19.35 8.35
C ASP A 92 6.15 20.39 9.49
N PRO A 93 5.71 19.99 10.69
CA PRO A 93 5.49 20.91 11.81
C PRO A 93 6.78 21.49 12.40
N TYR A 94 7.94 20.87 12.13
CA TYR A 94 9.24 21.34 12.63
C TYR A 94 9.81 22.42 11.71
N SER A 95 9.88 22.13 10.41
CA SER A 95 10.37 23.12 9.43
C SER A 95 9.31 24.15 9.02
N LYS A 96 8.04 23.88 9.33
CA LYS A 96 6.86 24.70 8.95
C LYS A 96 6.69 24.84 7.44
N VAL A 97 7.15 23.85 6.68
CA VAL A 97 7.04 23.81 5.23
C VAL A 97 5.83 22.98 4.83
N LEU A 98 5.05 23.51 3.88
CA LEU A 98 4.01 22.77 3.16
C LEU A 98 4.52 22.44 1.75
N SER A 99 4.80 21.18 1.46
CA SER A 99 5.23 20.71 0.15
C SER A 99 4.13 19.92 -0.55
N LEU A 100 4.03 20.07 -1.88
CA LEU A 100 3.28 19.12 -2.71
C LEU A 100 4.16 17.88 -2.90
N GLU A 101 3.62 16.71 -2.63
CA GLU A 101 4.30 15.42 -2.72
C GLU A 101 3.64 14.58 -3.82
N GLU A 102 4.47 13.90 -4.61
CA GLU A 102 4.03 13.01 -5.68
C GLU A 102 4.53 11.59 -5.41
N TYR A 103 3.81 10.60 -5.97
CA TYR A 103 4.17 9.20 -5.90
C TYR A 103 4.13 8.60 -7.30
N ASP A 104 5.21 7.90 -7.68
CA ASP A 104 5.29 7.25 -9.00
C ASP A 104 4.49 5.94 -9.02
N HIS A 105 3.18 6.07 -9.16
CA HIS A 105 2.27 4.93 -9.27
C HIS A 105 2.55 4.07 -10.51
N LEU A 106 3.01 4.66 -11.62
CA LEU A 106 3.27 3.93 -12.85
C LEU A 106 4.52 3.07 -12.69
N GLY A 107 5.62 3.65 -12.20
CA GLY A 107 6.85 2.94 -11.90
C GLY A 107 6.63 1.84 -10.86
N MET A 108 5.92 2.13 -9.77
CA MET A 108 5.58 1.13 -8.76
C MET A 108 4.75 -0.02 -9.36
N ARG A 109 3.66 0.27 -10.09
CA ARG A 109 2.80 -0.76 -10.70
C ARG A 109 3.57 -1.61 -11.71
N GLU A 110 4.44 -1.01 -12.52
CA GLU A 110 5.25 -1.72 -13.52
C GLU A 110 6.33 -2.60 -12.85
N ALA A 111 7.00 -2.10 -11.81
CA ALA A 111 7.94 -2.89 -11.02
C ALA A 111 7.24 -4.11 -10.39
N ARG A 112 6.08 -3.91 -9.77
CA ARG A 112 5.29 -5.01 -9.19
C ARG A 112 4.81 -6.00 -10.24
N ARG A 113 4.33 -5.51 -11.40
CA ARG A 113 3.93 -6.37 -12.52
C ARG A 113 5.06 -7.29 -12.98
N LYS A 114 6.27 -6.76 -13.20
CA LYS A 114 7.43 -7.56 -13.62
C LYS A 114 7.76 -8.66 -12.61
N VAL A 115 7.68 -8.36 -11.32
CA VAL A 115 7.92 -9.34 -10.25
C VAL A 115 6.87 -10.46 -10.28
N ILE A 116 5.60 -10.13 -10.49
CA ILE A 116 4.50 -11.11 -10.59
C ILE A 116 4.64 -11.99 -11.82
N GLU A 117 4.91 -11.40 -12.99
CA GLU A 117 5.11 -12.15 -14.24
C GLU A 117 6.32 -13.09 -14.10
N ARG A 118 7.40 -12.64 -13.44
CA ARG A 118 8.59 -13.47 -13.15
C ARG A 118 8.30 -14.59 -12.14
N ALA A 119 7.33 -14.45 -11.25
CA ALA A 119 6.95 -15.50 -10.31
C ALA A 119 6.25 -16.68 -11.00
N GLY A 120 5.54 -16.43 -12.10
CA GLY A 120 4.92 -17.49 -12.92
C GLY A 120 5.95 -18.50 -13.45
N GLY A 121 5.53 -19.75 -13.63
CA GLY A 121 6.37 -20.83 -14.19
C GLY A 121 6.07 -22.19 -13.58
N ILE A 122 6.27 -23.25 -14.37
CA ILE A 122 6.06 -24.64 -13.95
C ILE A 122 7.27 -25.13 -13.15
N GLY A 123 7.03 -25.89 -12.09
CA GLY A 123 8.08 -26.60 -11.33
C GLY A 123 8.89 -25.74 -10.36
N LYS A 124 8.51 -24.48 -10.12
CA LYS A 124 9.16 -23.60 -9.14
C LYS A 124 8.82 -24.01 -7.71
N HIS A 125 9.80 -23.92 -6.82
CA HIS A 125 9.57 -24.11 -5.38
C HIS A 125 9.27 -22.76 -4.70
N TRP A 126 8.19 -22.70 -3.92
CA TRP A 126 7.72 -21.47 -3.29
C TRP A 126 8.06 -21.43 -1.79
N GLY A 127 8.53 -20.28 -1.31
CA GLY A 127 8.73 -20.02 0.11
C GLY A 127 7.61 -19.13 0.64
N VAL A 128 6.88 -19.60 1.64
CA VAL A 128 5.83 -18.81 2.30
C VAL A 128 6.35 -18.34 3.65
N VAL A 129 6.60 -17.04 3.78
CA VAL A 129 7.05 -16.43 5.04
C VAL A 129 5.85 -16.01 5.87
N LEU A 130 5.75 -16.54 7.09
CA LEU A 130 4.87 -16.01 8.12
C LEU A 130 5.69 -15.16 9.10
N GLY A 131 5.41 -13.85 9.13
CA GLY A 131 6.08 -12.91 10.03
C GLY A 131 5.74 -13.17 11.50
N THR A 132 6.75 -13.31 12.36
CA THR A 132 6.54 -13.54 13.81
C THR A 132 6.79 -12.31 14.67
N LEU A 133 7.20 -11.18 14.08
CA LEU A 133 7.37 -9.91 14.81
C LEU A 133 6.02 -9.22 15.01
N GLY A 134 5.68 -8.99 16.29
CA GLY A 134 4.47 -8.27 16.68
C GLY A 134 3.20 -8.92 16.13
N ARG A 135 2.39 -8.15 15.40
CA ARG A 135 1.12 -8.61 14.79
C ARG A 135 1.17 -8.58 13.25
N GLN A 136 2.36 -8.74 12.67
CA GLN A 136 2.54 -8.65 11.22
C GLN A 136 2.07 -9.93 10.48
N GLY A 137 2.28 -11.10 11.07
CA GLY A 137 1.81 -12.36 10.50
C GLY A 137 0.34 -12.66 10.76
N ASN A 138 -0.28 -13.42 9.84
CA ASN A 138 -1.65 -13.86 9.97
C ASN A 138 -1.80 -15.34 9.54
N PRO A 139 -1.97 -16.28 10.49
CA PRO A 139 -2.11 -17.71 10.19
C PRO A 139 -3.30 -18.05 9.27
N LYS A 140 -4.37 -17.24 9.25
CA LYS A 140 -5.49 -17.46 8.34
C LYS A 140 -5.11 -17.15 6.89
N VAL A 141 -4.29 -16.12 6.69
CA VAL A 141 -3.73 -15.80 5.36
C VAL A 141 -2.74 -16.87 4.93
N LEU A 142 -1.93 -17.41 5.86
CA LEU A 142 -1.04 -18.52 5.58
C LEU A 142 -1.83 -19.74 5.07
N ALA A 143 -2.83 -20.19 5.83
CA ALA A 143 -3.66 -21.33 5.44
C ALA A 143 -4.31 -21.12 4.06
N HIS A 144 -4.73 -19.89 3.76
CA HIS A 144 -5.27 -19.57 2.43
C HIS A 144 -4.22 -19.66 1.32
N VAL A 145 -3.03 -19.12 1.51
CA VAL A 145 -1.94 -19.21 0.53
C VAL A 145 -1.52 -20.67 0.31
N GLU A 146 -1.44 -21.48 1.38
CA GLU A 146 -1.17 -22.92 1.30
C GLU A 146 -2.22 -23.66 0.47
N GLU A 147 -3.51 -23.35 0.68
CA GLU A 147 -4.62 -23.89 -0.12
C GLU A 147 -4.45 -23.57 -1.62
N ARG A 148 -4.11 -22.31 -1.95
CA ARG A 148 -3.90 -21.88 -3.34
C ARG A 148 -2.72 -22.57 -4.02
N LEU A 149 -1.61 -22.72 -3.29
CA LEU A 149 -0.42 -23.42 -3.78
C LEU A 149 -0.71 -24.91 -4.01
N ALA A 150 -1.40 -25.56 -3.07
CA ALA A 150 -1.81 -26.95 -3.19
C ALA A 150 -2.77 -27.19 -4.37
N ALA A 151 -3.74 -26.29 -4.58
CA ALA A 151 -4.67 -26.36 -5.70
C ALA A 151 -4.01 -26.21 -7.08
N ARG A 152 -2.77 -25.71 -7.13
CA ARG A 152 -1.93 -25.63 -8.35
C ARG A 152 -0.79 -26.64 -8.36
N GLU A 153 -0.78 -27.58 -7.42
CA GLU A 153 0.25 -28.62 -7.28
C GLU A 153 1.68 -28.02 -7.21
N VAL A 154 1.80 -26.85 -6.60
CA VAL A 154 3.08 -26.14 -6.43
C VAL A 154 3.76 -26.62 -5.16
N ASN A 155 5.04 -27.01 -5.29
CA ASN A 155 5.86 -27.34 -4.13
C ASN A 155 6.17 -26.09 -3.32
N TYR A 156 6.03 -26.16 -2.00
CA TYR A 156 6.34 -25.03 -1.13
C TYR A 156 6.92 -25.42 0.22
N SER A 157 7.49 -24.45 0.91
CA SER A 157 7.94 -24.56 2.31
C SER A 157 7.55 -23.32 3.10
N VAL A 158 7.16 -23.50 4.35
CA VAL A 158 6.77 -22.41 5.24
C VAL A 158 7.93 -22.01 6.13
N PHE A 159 8.18 -20.71 6.24
CA PHE A 159 9.25 -20.12 7.02
C PHE A 159 8.67 -19.17 8.08
N LEU A 160 9.02 -19.39 9.35
CA LEU A 160 8.68 -18.49 10.45
C LEU A 160 9.84 -17.52 10.66
N ILE A 161 9.65 -16.23 10.35
CA ILE A 161 10.73 -15.23 10.39
C ILE A 161 10.26 -14.01 11.19
N SER A 162 11.02 -13.60 12.20
CA SER A 162 10.71 -12.38 12.96
C SER A 162 10.88 -11.14 12.09
N GLU A 163 12.09 -10.96 11.56
CA GLU A 163 12.46 -9.83 10.71
C GLU A 163 12.93 -10.34 9.35
N LEU A 164 12.16 -10.06 8.30
CA LEU A 164 12.52 -10.41 6.93
C LEU A 164 13.60 -9.46 6.41
N SER A 165 14.67 -10.01 5.83
CA SER A 165 15.72 -9.21 5.19
C SER A 165 16.27 -9.94 3.96
N PRO A 166 16.85 -9.23 2.98
CA PRO A 166 17.53 -9.84 1.85
C PRO A 166 18.58 -10.86 2.26
N ALA A 167 19.38 -10.55 3.29
CA ALA A 167 20.43 -11.44 3.79
C ALA A 167 19.89 -12.79 4.30
N LYS A 168 18.72 -12.82 4.96
CA LYS A 168 18.11 -14.07 5.43
C LYS A 168 17.51 -14.87 4.29
N ILE A 169 16.87 -14.19 3.33
CA ILE A 169 16.28 -14.85 2.16
C ILE A 169 17.35 -15.46 1.27
N ALA A 170 18.48 -14.77 1.09
CA ALA A 170 19.62 -15.23 0.30
C ALA A 170 20.13 -16.62 0.71
N LEU A 171 19.98 -17.01 1.99
CA LEU A 171 20.39 -18.32 2.50
C LEU A 171 19.59 -19.51 1.91
N PHE A 172 18.46 -19.24 1.28
CA PHE A 172 17.53 -20.25 0.76
C PHE A 172 17.28 -20.11 -0.76
N GLU A 173 18.00 -19.23 -1.46
CA GLU A 173 17.73 -18.95 -2.89
C GLU A 173 18.10 -20.11 -3.83
N ASP A 174 18.90 -21.07 -3.36
CA ASP A 174 19.21 -22.32 -4.07
C ASP A 174 18.04 -23.32 -4.06
N SER A 175 17.13 -23.21 -3.08
CA SER A 175 15.99 -24.12 -2.90
C SER A 175 14.63 -23.44 -3.05
N VAL A 176 14.58 -22.12 -3.09
CA VAL A 176 13.34 -21.33 -3.22
C VAL A 176 13.44 -20.36 -4.40
N ASP A 177 12.49 -20.46 -5.32
CA ASP A 177 12.44 -19.66 -6.54
C ASP A 177 11.58 -18.41 -6.42
N VAL A 178 10.55 -18.46 -5.57
CA VAL A 178 9.54 -17.41 -5.40
C VAL A 178 9.16 -17.32 -3.92
N TRP A 179 9.05 -16.10 -3.42
CA TRP A 179 8.67 -15.83 -2.04
C TRP A 179 7.31 -15.15 -1.96
N VAL A 180 6.48 -15.60 -1.03
CA VAL A 180 5.26 -14.90 -0.59
C VAL A 180 5.47 -14.50 0.85
N GLN A 181 5.35 -13.21 1.17
CA GLN A 181 5.49 -12.72 2.54
C GLN A 181 4.16 -12.32 3.15
N ILE A 182 3.90 -12.87 4.33
CA ILE A 182 2.77 -12.58 5.20
C ILE A 182 3.35 -11.87 6.44
N ALA A 183 3.84 -10.65 6.24
CA ALA A 183 4.40 -9.78 7.27
C ALA A 183 4.03 -8.31 6.98
N CYS A 184 5.01 -7.40 6.95
CA CYS A 184 4.77 -6.01 6.57
C CYS A 184 4.58 -5.87 5.04
N PRO A 185 3.44 -5.35 4.54
CA PRO A 185 3.19 -5.22 3.10
C PRO A 185 4.20 -4.32 2.38
N ARG A 186 4.80 -3.35 3.09
CA ARG A 186 5.80 -2.43 2.56
C ARG A 186 7.13 -3.11 2.18
N LEU A 187 7.40 -4.32 2.68
CA LEU A 187 8.60 -5.09 2.30
C LEU A 187 8.60 -5.48 0.81
N SER A 188 7.44 -5.86 0.28
CA SER A 188 7.32 -6.18 -1.15
C SER A 188 7.30 -4.91 -2.01
N ILE A 189 6.66 -3.85 -1.53
CA ILE A 189 6.43 -2.62 -2.32
C ILE A 189 7.68 -1.75 -2.38
N ASP A 190 8.27 -1.36 -1.24
CA ASP A 190 9.42 -0.44 -1.25
C ASP A 190 10.76 -1.15 -1.32
N TRP A 191 10.85 -2.39 -0.80
CA TRP A 191 12.11 -3.12 -0.66
C TRP A 191 12.20 -4.33 -1.58
N GLY A 192 11.19 -4.55 -2.44
CA GLY A 192 11.10 -5.75 -3.28
C GLY A 192 12.29 -5.93 -4.23
N GLU A 193 12.87 -4.83 -4.71
CA GLU A 193 14.03 -4.85 -5.63
C GLU A 193 15.34 -5.26 -4.94
N ALA A 194 15.40 -5.22 -3.60
CA ALA A 194 16.57 -5.67 -2.85
C ALA A 194 16.68 -7.21 -2.79
N PHE A 195 15.64 -7.93 -3.22
CA PHE A 195 15.61 -9.40 -3.24
C PHE A 195 15.93 -9.92 -4.65
N THR A 196 16.82 -10.91 -4.76
CA THR A 196 17.20 -11.44 -6.07
C THR A 196 16.06 -12.25 -6.69
N LYS A 197 15.32 -13.02 -5.88
CA LYS A 197 14.13 -13.80 -6.24
C LYS A 197 12.85 -12.96 -6.04
N PRO A 198 11.76 -13.23 -6.79
CA PRO A 198 10.49 -12.52 -6.62
C PRO A 198 9.97 -12.58 -5.18
N LEU A 199 9.67 -11.42 -4.59
CA LEU A 199 9.01 -11.30 -3.29
C LEU A 199 7.63 -10.69 -3.46
N LEU A 200 6.59 -11.50 -3.24
CA LEU A 200 5.19 -11.18 -3.46
C LEU A 200 4.46 -10.91 -2.14
N THR A 201 3.47 -10.04 -2.21
CA THR A 201 2.37 -10.01 -1.22
C THR A 201 1.41 -11.19 -1.47
N PRO A 202 0.51 -11.50 -0.51
CA PRO A 202 -0.47 -12.58 -0.71
C PRO A 202 -1.41 -12.33 -1.90
N TYR A 203 -1.82 -11.08 -2.12
CA TYR A 203 -2.64 -10.71 -3.29
C TYR A 203 -1.90 -10.97 -4.61
N GLU A 204 -0.62 -10.62 -4.67
CA GLU A 204 0.19 -10.82 -5.87
C GLU A 204 0.47 -12.30 -6.14
N ALA A 205 0.56 -13.13 -5.08
CA ALA A 205 0.61 -14.58 -5.22
C ALA A 205 -0.67 -15.14 -5.86
N GLU A 206 -1.85 -14.64 -5.47
CA GLU A 206 -3.13 -15.02 -6.10
C GLU A 206 -3.17 -14.67 -7.59
N VAL A 207 -2.60 -13.52 -7.96
CA VAL A 207 -2.47 -13.11 -9.37
C VAL A 207 -1.48 -14.00 -10.12
N ALA A 208 -0.30 -14.25 -9.54
CA ALA A 208 0.72 -15.11 -10.14
C ALA A 208 0.25 -16.56 -10.32
N LEU A 209 -0.55 -17.06 -9.37
CA LEU A 209 -1.20 -18.37 -9.44
C LEU A 209 -2.45 -18.35 -10.32
N GLY A 210 -2.92 -17.20 -10.80
CA GLY A 210 -4.06 -17.10 -11.73
C GLY A 210 -5.43 -17.36 -11.09
N PHE A 211 -5.59 -17.10 -9.80
CA PHE A 211 -6.90 -17.08 -9.12
C PHE A 211 -7.55 -15.70 -9.17
N VAL A 212 -6.76 -14.65 -9.35
CA VAL A 212 -7.22 -13.26 -9.50
C VAL A 212 -6.72 -12.70 -10.83
N ASN A 213 -7.61 -12.02 -11.56
CA ASN A 213 -7.21 -11.32 -12.78
C ASN A 213 -6.26 -10.15 -12.43
N PRO A 214 -5.13 -10.03 -13.13
CA PRO A 214 -4.18 -8.96 -12.85
C PRO A 214 -4.80 -7.59 -13.14
N TRP A 215 -4.39 -6.56 -12.39
CA TRP A 215 -4.92 -5.20 -12.58
C TRP A 215 -4.55 -4.57 -13.93
N TRP A 216 -3.58 -5.13 -14.65
CA TRP A 216 -3.23 -4.76 -16.02
C TRP A 216 -3.98 -5.57 -17.09
N SER A 217 -4.76 -6.59 -16.71
CA SER A 217 -5.66 -7.25 -17.65
C SER A 217 -6.84 -6.34 -17.95
N LYS A 218 -7.07 -6.06 -19.24
CA LYS A 218 -8.24 -5.33 -19.68
C LYS A 218 -9.47 -6.24 -19.55
N THR A 219 -10.23 -6.14 -18.46
CA THR A 219 -11.63 -6.58 -18.46
C THR A 219 -12.48 -5.49 -19.11
N CYS A 220 -12.45 -5.46 -20.45
CA CYS A 220 -13.49 -4.76 -21.20
C CYS A 220 -14.75 -5.63 -21.20
N SER A 221 -15.52 -5.56 -20.12
CA SER A 221 -16.88 -6.11 -20.04
C SER A 221 -17.85 -4.94 -19.88
N SER A 222 -18.34 -4.46 -21.03
CA SER A 222 -19.56 -3.66 -21.20
C SER A 222 -19.90 -2.61 -20.13
N CYS A 223 -19.38 -1.40 -20.28
CA CYS A 223 -20.21 -0.18 -20.29
C CYS A 223 -19.36 1.03 -20.69
N ALA A 224 -19.97 1.95 -21.43
CA ALA A 224 -19.34 3.07 -22.11
C ALA A 224 -18.57 4.00 -21.17
N CYS A 225 -17.25 4.03 -21.25
CA CYS A 225 -16.42 5.13 -20.77
C CYS A 225 -15.35 5.47 -21.81
N LYS A 226 -15.64 6.49 -22.63
CA LYS A 226 -14.60 7.25 -23.33
C LYS A 226 -13.88 8.08 -22.27
N GLU A 227 -12.72 7.65 -21.82
CA GLU A 227 -11.56 8.47 -21.43
C GLU A 227 -10.51 7.61 -20.70
N VAL A 228 -9.28 7.66 -21.19
CA VAL A 228 -8.20 6.68 -20.98
C VAL A 228 -7.47 6.84 -19.63
N ASN A 229 -7.81 7.85 -18.80
CA ASN A 229 -6.94 8.29 -17.70
C ASN A 229 -7.53 8.15 -16.28
N LYS A 230 -8.39 7.16 -15.98
CA LYS A 230 -8.99 7.01 -14.64
C LYS A 230 -9.03 5.58 -14.06
N CYS A 231 -7.97 4.77 -14.23
CA CYS A 231 -7.83 3.48 -13.53
C CYS A 231 -6.45 3.34 -12.83
#